data_AF-A0A3B8L9L0-F1
#
_entry.id   AF-A0A3B8L9L0-F1
#
_cell.length_a   1.000
_cell.length_b   1.000
_cell.length_c   1.000
_cell.angle_alpha   90.00
_cell.angle_beta   90.00
_cell.angle_gamma   90.00
#
_symmetry.space_group_name_H-M   'P 1'
#
loop_
_entity.id
_entity.type
_entity.pdbx_description
1 polymer ?
#
loop_
_entity_poly.entity_id
_entity_poly.type
_entity_poly.pdbx_seq_one_letter_code
_entity_poly.pdbx_strand_id
1 'polypeptide(L)'
;MKPDAPSSLRSEFQPIATRVPGINIGEHLPHMAGVTDMLTIVRSMTHRDFEHGSAAYAALTGHAHPLPGTNTPVRPDDFPTYGALVSRLGQNPNPVPDSVVLGPVMHQGNRPPIAGQNAGFLGLNYEPFRIAADPGAAGFRVDSLTSPAELPTDRLRRRHQLLQSFDRGQHPVEPVRQVTGVDNLYQRAFGLLGSARTRAAFQIDTESDSLRDRYGRHRFGQTLLLTRRLVEVGVPLITVNWAKQNRDQWDTHAKNYPRLKDTLLPPFDRGLSTFLSDLKNRGLLDSTLVVCVGEFGRTPWINKDAGR
;
A
#
# COMPACT_ATOMS: atom_id res chain seq x y z
N MET A 1 16.77 -5.12 -18.76
CA MET A 1 17.42 -4.53 -19.96
C MET A 1 18.39 -5.50 -20.61
N LYS A 2 19.45 -5.96 -19.92
CA LYS A 2 20.42 -6.93 -20.46
C LYS A 2 20.90 -6.56 -21.88
N PRO A 3 21.56 -5.39 -22.05
CA PRO A 3 21.92 -4.85 -23.37
C PRO A 3 22.82 -5.78 -24.20
N ASP A 4 23.61 -6.63 -23.54
CA ASP A 4 24.53 -7.56 -24.19
C ASP A 4 23.93 -8.96 -24.41
N ALA A 5 22.66 -9.18 -24.04
CA ALA A 5 22.00 -10.46 -24.23
C ALA A 5 21.55 -10.67 -25.69
N PRO A 6 21.29 -11.93 -26.12
CA PRO A 6 20.63 -12.22 -27.39
C PRO A 6 19.29 -11.48 -27.55
N SER A 7 18.88 -11.25 -28.79
CA SER A 7 17.65 -10.50 -29.12
C SER A 7 16.37 -11.05 -28.45
N SER A 8 16.30 -12.36 -28.20
CA SER A 8 15.18 -13.02 -27.52
C SER A 8 15.05 -12.66 -26.03
N LEU A 9 16.11 -12.11 -25.41
CA LEU A 9 16.17 -11.75 -23.99
C LEU A 9 16.36 -10.24 -23.78
N ARG A 10 17.09 -9.61 -24.69
CA ARG A 10 17.48 -8.19 -24.64
C ARG A 10 16.26 -7.28 -24.77
N SER A 11 16.25 -6.24 -23.94
CA SER A 11 15.24 -5.19 -23.97
C SER A 11 15.42 -4.24 -25.16
N GLU A 12 14.33 -3.66 -25.69
CA GLU A 12 14.44 -2.53 -26.62
C GLU A 12 14.91 -1.25 -25.91
N PHE A 13 14.52 -1.08 -24.64
CA PHE A 13 14.95 0.05 -23.81
C PHE A 13 16.45 0.01 -23.52
N GLN A 14 17.06 1.20 -23.57
CA GLN A 14 18.47 1.42 -23.29
C GLN A 14 18.73 1.78 -21.83
N PRO A 15 19.90 1.38 -21.29
CA PRO A 15 20.34 1.86 -19.99
C PRO A 15 20.77 3.33 -20.06
N ILE A 16 20.51 4.08 -18.99
CA ILE A 16 21.09 5.40 -18.73
C ILE A 16 21.96 5.36 -17.48
N ALA A 17 22.99 6.22 -17.48
CA ALA A 17 23.78 6.48 -16.28
C ALA A 17 22.90 7.11 -15.19
N THR A 18 23.28 6.89 -13.94
CA THR A 18 22.55 7.43 -12.79
C THR A 18 23.47 8.26 -11.91
N ARG A 19 22.90 8.93 -10.91
CA ARG A 19 23.65 9.72 -9.93
C ARG A 19 24.74 8.92 -9.21
N VAL A 20 24.55 7.60 -9.04
CA VAL A 20 25.56 6.71 -8.46
C VAL A 20 26.30 5.97 -9.58
N PRO A 21 27.63 6.17 -9.73
CA PRO A 21 28.43 5.45 -10.72
C PRO A 21 28.31 3.93 -10.58
N GLY A 22 28.22 3.22 -11.71
CA GLY A 22 28.06 1.77 -11.76
C GLY A 22 26.61 1.27 -11.60
N ILE A 23 25.67 2.14 -11.23
CA ILE A 23 24.23 1.84 -11.29
C ILE A 23 23.67 2.37 -12.61
N ASN A 24 23.05 1.46 -13.37
CA ASN A 24 22.30 1.78 -14.59
C ASN A 24 20.83 1.41 -14.42
N ILE A 25 19.92 2.27 -14.90
CA ILE A 25 18.48 2.03 -14.98
C ILE A 25 17.98 2.35 -16.39
N GLY A 26 16.70 2.09 -16.69
CA GLY A 26 16.16 2.33 -18.04
C GLY A 26 15.96 3.81 -18.37
N GLU A 27 16.15 4.17 -19.63
CA GLU A 27 16.00 5.53 -20.16
C GLU A 27 14.62 6.17 -19.90
N HIS A 28 13.61 5.35 -19.64
CA HIS A 28 12.26 5.78 -19.26
C HIS A 28 12.07 6.06 -17.77
N LEU A 29 13.16 6.06 -16.98
CA LEU A 29 13.17 6.39 -15.56
C LEU A 29 14.14 7.54 -15.23
N PRO A 30 14.13 8.68 -15.97
CA PRO A 30 15.12 9.74 -15.80
C PRO A 30 15.07 10.40 -14.41
N HIS A 31 13.90 10.53 -13.77
CA HIS A 31 13.82 11.13 -12.44
C HIS A 31 14.37 10.19 -11.36
N MET A 32 14.08 8.90 -11.46
CA MET A 32 14.67 7.88 -10.59
C MET A 32 16.20 7.83 -10.72
N ALA A 33 16.75 8.07 -11.92
CA ALA A 33 18.19 8.11 -12.15
C ALA A 33 18.87 9.19 -11.28
N GLY A 34 18.21 10.34 -11.13
CA GLY A 34 18.67 11.48 -10.33
C GLY A 34 18.62 11.29 -8.81
N VAL A 35 17.95 10.23 -8.34
CA VAL A 35 17.76 9.93 -6.91
C VAL A 35 18.35 8.58 -6.48
N THR A 36 19.24 8.01 -7.29
CA THR A 36 19.86 6.71 -7.01
C THR A 36 20.75 6.71 -5.77
N ASP A 37 21.17 7.88 -5.28
CA ASP A 37 21.89 8.04 -4.01
C ASP A 37 21.01 7.79 -2.77
N MET A 38 19.68 7.70 -2.95
CA MET A 38 18.70 7.47 -1.88
C MET A 38 18.18 6.02 -1.82
N LEU A 39 18.63 5.13 -2.70
CA LEU A 39 18.07 3.77 -2.81
C LEU A 39 19.14 2.69 -2.74
N THR A 40 18.70 1.51 -2.32
CA THR A 40 19.47 0.26 -2.42
C THR A 40 18.71 -0.70 -3.33
N ILE A 41 19.39 -1.24 -4.34
CA ILE A 41 18.77 -2.19 -5.28
C ILE A 41 19.07 -3.62 -4.85
N VAL A 42 18.04 -4.33 -4.40
CA VAL A 42 18.12 -5.75 -4.09
C VAL A 42 17.73 -6.57 -5.32
N ARG A 43 18.67 -7.34 -5.88
CA ARG A 43 18.45 -8.23 -7.05
C ARG A 43 18.43 -9.71 -6.70
N SER A 44 18.62 -10.05 -5.43
CA SER A 44 18.76 -11.42 -4.92
C SER A 44 17.47 -12.03 -4.39
N MET A 45 16.37 -11.27 -4.30
CA MET A 45 15.09 -11.78 -3.82
C MET A 45 14.51 -12.79 -4.83
N THR A 46 14.20 -14.00 -4.38
CA THR A 46 13.67 -15.07 -5.21
C THR A 46 12.82 -16.05 -4.40
N HIS A 47 11.83 -16.66 -5.06
CA HIS A 47 11.05 -17.79 -4.56
C HIS A 47 10.59 -18.65 -5.74
N ARG A 48 9.98 -19.81 -5.44
CA ARG A 48 9.53 -20.77 -6.46
C ARG A 48 8.07 -20.61 -6.89
N ASP A 49 7.31 -19.75 -6.22
CA ASP A 49 5.93 -19.47 -6.61
C ASP A 49 5.87 -18.71 -7.94
N PHE A 50 4.89 -19.08 -8.76
CA PHE A 50 4.66 -18.54 -10.10
C PHE A 50 3.22 -18.02 -10.29
N GLU A 51 2.38 -18.13 -9.26
CA GLU A 51 0.99 -17.67 -9.28
C GLU A 51 0.85 -16.40 -8.43
N HIS A 52 0.17 -15.39 -8.97
CA HIS A 52 0.07 -14.07 -8.33
C HIS A 52 -0.59 -14.14 -6.96
N GLY A 53 -1.60 -15.02 -6.79
CA GLY A 53 -2.32 -15.17 -5.52
C GLY A 53 -1.39 -15.59 -4.39
N SER A 54 -0.78 -16.77 -4.52
CA SER A 54 0.10 -17.35 -3.52
C SER A 54 1.44 -16.60 -3.37
N ALA A 55 1.96 -15.99 -4.43
CA ALA A 55 3.16 -15.16 -4.33
C ALA A 55 2.91 -13.82 -3.63
N ALA A 56 1.79 -13.13 -3.93
CA ALA A 56 1.46 -11.89 -3.24
C ALA A 56 1.14 -12.16 -1.76
N TYR A 57 0.54 -13.30 -1.43
CA TYR A 57 0.40 -13.74 -0.04
C TYR A 57 1.76 -13.79 0.67
N ALA A 58 2.77 -14.41 0.05
CA ALA A 58 4.11 -14.48 0.61
C ALA A 58 4.75 -13.09 0.77
N ALA A 59 4.57 -12.20 -0.22
CA ALA A 59 5.07 -10.84 -0.16
C ALA A 59 4.42 -10.01 0.97
N LEU A 60 3.14 -10.23 1.27
CA LEU A 60 2.39 -9.44 2.25
C LEU A 60 2.45 -9.98 3.69
N THR A 61 2.70 -11.28 3.86
CA THR A 61 2.69 -11.96 5.15
C THR A 61 4.08 -12.43 5.60
N GLY A 62 5.03 -12.57 4.66
CA GLY A 62 6.33 -13.19 4.93
C GLY A 62 6.30 -14.72 4.98
N HIS A 63 5.14 -15.34 4.76
CA HIS A 63 4.96 -16.80 4.80
C HIS A 63 4.57 -17.34 3.43
N ALA A 64 5.19 -18.46 3.03
CA ALA A 64 4.74 -19.17 1.83
C ALA A 64 3.25 -19.56 1.98
N HIS A 65 2.48 -19.37 0.92
CA HIS A 65 1.07 -19.78 0.93
C HIS A 65 0.99 -21.31 1.13
N PRO A 66 0.07 -21.83 1.98
CA PRO A 66 -0.04 -23.27 2.23
C PRO A 66 -0.35 -24.10 0.98
N LEU A 67 -0.93 -23.47 -0.04
CA LEU A 67 -1.22 -24.04 -1.35
C LEU A 67 -0.44 -23.23 -2.42
N PRO A 68 0.85 -23.52 -2.66
CA PRO A 68 1.65 -22.76 -3.62
C PRO A 68 1.12 -22.94 -5.05
N GLY A 69 1.30 -21.92 -5.89
CA GLY A 69 0.80 -21.95 -7.27
C GLY A 69 -0.72 -21.84 -7.40
N THR A 70 -1.41 -21.34 -6.37
CA THR A 70 -2.87 -21.22 -6.36
C THR A 70 -3.31 -19.78 -6.07
N ASN A 71 -4.57 -19.50 -6.36
CA ASN A 71 -5.24 -18.29 -5.90
C ASN A 71 -6.53 -18.68 -5.20
N THR A 72 -6.43 -18.89 -3.90
CA THR A 72 -7.58 -19.21 -3.05
C THR A 72 -8.15 -17.96 -2.43
N PRO A 73 -9.47 -17.94 -2.13
CA PRO A 73 -10.05 -16.89 -1.32
C PRO A 73 -9.37 -16.84 0.06
N VAL A 74 -9.51 -15.69 0.72
CA VAL A 74 -9.12 -15.49 2.11
C VAL A 74 -9.68 -16.60 3.00
N ARG A 75 -8.83 -17.13 3.88
CA ARG A 75 -9.22 -18.08 4.91
C ARG A 75 -8.99 -17.51 6.31
N PRO A 76 -9.80 -17.89 7.31
CA PRO A 76 -9.59 -17.43 8.69
C PRO A 76 -8.26 -17.86 9.31
N ASP A 77 -7.66 -18.95 8.81
CA ASP A 77 -6.38 -19.49 9.25
C ASP A 77 -5.16 -18.91 8.48
N ASP A 78 -5.39 -17.95 7.57
CA ASP A 78 -4.31 -17.28 6.86
C ASP A 78 -3.39 -16.52 7.82
N PHE A 79 -2.10 -16.45 7.47
CA PHE A 79 -1.14 -15.62 8.17
C PHE A 79 -1.53 -14.14 8.07
N PRO A 80 -1.40 -13.37 9.17
CA PRO A 80 -1.65 -11.94 9.17
C PRO A 80 -0.69 -11.20 8.26
N THR A 81 -1.14 -10.09 7.69
CA THR A 81 -0.25 -9.08 7.08
C THR A 81 0.75 -8.53 8.09
N TYR A 82 1.86 -7.97 7.59
CA TYR A 82 2.75 -7.14 8.42
C TYR A 82 2.00 -6.02 9.17
N GLY A 83 0.97 -5.42 8.57
CA GLY A 83 0.16 -4.38 9.20
C GLY A 83 -0.62 -4.85 10.41
N ALA A 84 -1.16 -6.08 10.35
CA ALA A 84 -1.82 -6.69 11.49
C ALA A 84 -0.82 -7.07 12.60
N LEU A 85 0.38 -7.52 12.24
CA LEU A 85 1.46 -7.77 13.21
C LEU A 85 1.91 -6.49 13.91
N VAL A 86 2.11 -5.40 13.16
CA VAL A 86 2.41 -4.07 13.72
C VAL A 86 1.28 -3.60 14.64
N SER A 87 0.02 -3.81 14.26
CA SER A 87 -1.14 -3.48 15.10
C SER A 87 -1.23 -4.35 16.37
N ARG A 88 -0.66 -5.56 16.36
CA ARG A 88 -0.71 -6.52 17.47
C ARG A 88 0.42 -6.36 18.47
N LEU A 89 1.62 -6.08 17.95
CA LEU A 89 2.89 -6.08 18.68
C LEU A 89 3.45 -4.66 18.88
N GLY A 90 3.04 -3.72 18.03
CA GLY A 90 3.48 -2.34 18.09
C GLY A 90 2.91 -1.60 19.31
N GLN A 91 3.61 -0.53 19.67
CA GLN A 91 3.27 0.34 20.79
C GLN A 91 3.32 1.81 20.33
N ASN A 92 2.68 2.13 19.21
CA ASN A 92 2.68 3.49 18.69
C ASN A 92 1.90 4.42 19.65
N PRO A 93 2.55 5.42 20.26
CA PRO A 93 1.86 6.32 21.17
C PRO A 93 1.02 7.38 20.43
N ASN A 94 1.21 7.52 19.11
CA ASN A 94 0.51 8.53 18.31
C ASN A 94 -0.96 8.13 18.09
N PRO A 95 -1.91 9.08 18.11
CA PRO A 95 -3.34 8.82 17.88
C PRO A 95 -3.65 8.66 16.38
N VAL A 96 -2.99 7.70 15.74
CA VAL A 96 -3.09 7.34 14.31
C VAL A 96 -3.25 5.83 14.18
N PRO A 97 -3.71 5.29 13.04
CA PRO A 97 -3.78 3.84 12.86
C PRO A 97 -2.37 3.25 12.89
N ASP A 98 -2.20 2.08 13.52
CA ASP A 98 -0.91 1.37 13.54
C ASP A 98 -0.50 0.88 12.14
N SER A 99 -1.49 0.59 11.29
CA SER A 99 -1.27 0.27 9.89
C SER A 99 -2.36 0.86 9.00
N VAL A 100 -1.94 1.46 7.89
CA VAL A 100 -2.83 1.98 6.83
C VAL A 100 -2.52 1.27 5.52
N VAL A 101 -3.56 0.89 4.78
CA VAL A 101 -3.42 0.39 3.40
C VAL A 101 -4.10 1.36 2.45
N LEU A 102 -3.31 2.00 1.59
CA LEU A 102 -3.80 2.90 0.56
C LEU A 102 -3.95 2.14 -0.76
N GLY A 103 -5.07 2.36 -1.45
CA GLY A 103 -5.35 1.72 -2.73
C GLY A 103 -6.31 0.53 -2.61
N PRO A 104 -6.65 -0.08 -3.75
CA PRO A 104 -7.70 -1.08 -3.82
C PRO A 104 -7.27 -2.40 -3.17
N VAL A 105 -8.27 -3.21 -2.82
CA VAL A 105 -8.04 -4.64 -2.52
C VAL A 105 -7.56 -5.32 -3.81
N MET A 106 -6.46 -6.04 -3.73
CA MET A 106 -5.85 -6.71 -4.87
C MET A 106 -6.61 -7.99 -5.22
N HIS A 107 -6.78 -8.19 -6.52
CA HIS A 107 -7.46 -9.31 -7.15
C HIS A 107 -6.60 -9.81 -8.31
N GLN A 108 -6.80 -11.06 -8.69
CA GLN A 108 -6.24 -11.60 -9.93
C GLN A 108 -7.36 -11.80 -10.94
N GLY A 109 -7.48 -10.87 -11.90
CA GLY A 109 -8.64 -10.84 -12.80
C GLY A 109 -9.96 -10.79 -12.03
N ASN A 110 -10.89 -11.69 -12.36
CA ASN A 110 -12.23 -11.78 -11.76
C ASN A 110 -12.29 -12.80 -10.60
N ARG A 111 -11.15 -13.25 -10.08
CA ARG A 111 -11.08 -14.16 -8.92
C ARG A 111 -11.40 -13.41 -7.62
N PRO A 112 -11.71 -14.12 -6.51
CA PRO A 112 -11.80 -13.52 -5.19
C PRO A 112 -10.57 -12.69 -4.81
N PRO A 113 -10.68 -11.81 -3.79
CA PRO A 113 -9.53 -11.10 -3.23
C PRO A 113 -8.37 -12.03 -2.94
N ILE A 114 -7.16 -11.61 -3.30
CA ILE A 114 -5.94 -12.37 -2.99
C ILE A 114 -5.81 -12.47 -1.46
N ALA A 115 -5.51 -13.68 -0.97
CA ALA A 115 -5.28 -13.93 0.44
C ALA A 115 -4.10 -13.11 1.00
N GLY A 116 -4.01 -12.99 2.33
CA GLY A 116 -2.88 -12.30 2.98
C GLY A 116 -2.95 -10.76 2.92
N GLN A 117 -4.14 -10.18 2.70
CA GLN A 117 -4.37 -8.72 2.70
C GLN A 117 -5.07 -8.20 3.97
N ASN A 118 -5.24 -9.07 4.98
CA ASN A 118 -6.02 -8.82 6.19
C ASN A 118 -5.29 -9.31 7.46
N ALA A 119 -6.00 -9.33 8.59
CA ALA A 119 -5.47 -9.79 9.88
C ALA A 119 -5.41 -11.31 10.05
N GLY A 120 -5.96 -12.10 9.13
CA GLY A 120 -5.94 -13.56 9.19
C GLY A 120 -6.44 -14.08 10.54
N PHE A 121 -5.71 -15.04 11.12
CA PHE A 121 -6.05 -15.64 12.41
C PHE A 121 -5.98 -14.68 13.62
N LEU A 122 -5.38 -13.48 13.48
CA LEU A 122 -5.38 -12.48 14.55
C LEU A 122 -6.77 -11.82 14.72
N GLY A 123 -7.61 -11.88 13.68
CA GLY A 123 -8.98 -11.37 13.68
C GLY A 123 -9.08 -9.85 13.50
N LEU A 124 -10.33 -9.38 13.35
CA LEU A 124 -10.69 -8.03 12.91
C LEU A 124 -10.11 -6.89 13.78
N ASN A 125 -9.76 -7.17 15.04
CA ASN A 125 -9.11 -6.19 15.93
C ASN A 125 -7.77 -5.67 15.39
N TYR A 126 -7.12 -6.42 14.52
CA TYR A 126 -5.83 -6.07 13.95
C TYR A 126 -5.92 -5.80 12.44
N GLU A 127 -7.14 -5.62 11.92
CA GLU A 127 -7.35 -5.33 10.50
C GLU A 127 -6.69 -3.98 10.13
N PRO A 128 -5.84 -3.94 9.09
CA PRO A 128 -5.25 -2.68 8.64
C PRO A 128 -6.32 -1.67 8.20
N PHE A 129 -6.11 -0.39 8.51
CA PHE A 129 -7.05 0.67 8.14
C PHE A 129 -6.96 0.96 6.63
N ARG A 130 -7.93 0.49 5.86
CA ARG A 130 -7.89 0.56 4.39
C ARG A 130 -8.60 1.80 3.85
N ILE A 131 -7.94 2.48 2.91
CA ILE A 131 -8.48 3.60 2.13
C ILE A 131 -8.38 3.25 0.65
N ALA A 132 -9.50 2.79 0.09
CA ALA A 132 -9.58 2.38 -1.31
C ALA A 132 -9.86 3.55 -2.27
N ALA A 133 -10.42 4.65 -1.79
CA ALA A 133 -10.73 5.84 -2.58
C ALA A 133 -9.47 6.47 -3.19
N ASP A 134 -9.60 7.11 -4.35
CA ASP A 134 -8.50 7.79 -5.04
C ASP A 134 -8.27 9.19 -4.44
N PRO A 135 -7.10 9.47 -3.82
CA PRO A 135 -6.78 10.79 -3.28
C PRO A 135 -6.70 11.90 -4.34
N GLY A 136 -6.57 11.55 -5.61
CA GLY A 136 -6.58 12.49 -6.73
C GLY A 136 -7.99 12.87 -7.21
N ALA A 137 -9.03 12.16 -6.80
CA ALA A 137 -10.40 12.42 -7.24
C ALA A 137 -10.96 13.70 -6.62
N ALA A 138 -11.83 14.39 -7.38
CA ALA A 138 -12.55 15.55 -6.86
C ALA A 138 -13.43 15.14 -5.68
N GLY A 139 -13.35 15.89 -4.57
CA GLY A 139 -14.11 15.61 -3.37
C GLY A 139 -13.63 14.40 -2.56
N PHE A 140 -12.39 13.93 -2.78
CA PHE A 140 -11.80 12.85 -1.98
C PHE A 140 -11.98 13.11 -0.48
N ARG A 141 -12.58 12.13 0.19
CA ARG A 141 -12.76 12.07 1.63
C ARG A 141 -12.59 10.62 2.07
N VAL A 142 -12.14 10.44 3.31
CA VAL A 142 -12.07 9.12 3.93
C VAL A 142 -13.40 8.86 4.63
N ASP A 143 -14.21 7.95 4.10
CA ASP A 143 -15.58 7.67 4.57
C ASP A 143 -15.63 7.31 6.07
N SER A 144 -14.59 6.63 6.58
CA SER A 144 -14.46 6.29 8.00
C SER A 144 -14.12 7.49 8.92
N LEU A 145 -13.77 8.64 8.35
CA LEU A 145 -13.44 9.88 9.07
C LEU A 145 -14.48 10.99 8.87
N THR A 146 -15.44 10.79 7.96
CA THR A 146 -16.64 11.63 7.91
C THR A 146 -17.57 11.22 9.04
N SER A 147 -17.56 11.99 10.13
CA SER A 147 -18.72 12.03 11.02
C SER A 147 -19.95 12.32 10.14
N PRO A 148 -21.06 11.58 10.27
CA PRO A 148 -22.34 12.06 9.76
C PRO A 148 -22.48 13.51 10.25
N ALA A 149 -22.84 14.42 9.37
CA ALA A 149 -22.81 15.87 9.59
C ALA A 149 -23.75 16.37 10.72
N GLU A 150 -24.25 15.47 11.59
CA GLU A 150 -25.30 15.73 12.57
C GLU A 150 -25.01 15.18 13.98
N LEU A 151 -23.82 14.62 14.23
CA LEU A 151 -23.47 14.12 15.56
C LEU A 151 -22.25 14.88 16.12
N PRO A 152 -22.46 15.88 17.00
CA PRO A 152 -21.39 16.48 17.77
C PRO A 152 -20.56 15.39 18.47
N THR A 153 -19.25 15.57 18.55
CA THR A 153 -18.30 14.62 19.15
C THR A 153 -18.72 14.18 20.56
N ASP A 154 -19.38 15.07 21.31
CA ASP A 154 -19.94 14.79 22.64
C ASP A 154 -21.12 13.82 22.63
N ARG A 155 -21.90 13.77 21.55
CA ARG A 155 -23.02 12.84 21.38
C ARG A 155 -22.53 11.45 21.01
N LEU A 156 -21.48 11.37 20.17
CA LEU A 156 -20.80 10.10 19.89
C LEU A 156 -20.10 9.55 21.15
N ARG A 157 -19.42 10.41 21.93
CA ARG A 157 -18.84 10.04 23.23
C ARG A 157 -19.89 9.51 24.21
N ARG A 158 -21.05 10.18 24.31
CA ARG A 158 -22.17 9.73 25.16
C ARG A 158 -22.75 8.38 24.73
N ARG A 159 -22.88 8.13 23.42
CA ARG A 159 -23.31 6.80 22.92
C ARG A 159 -22.31 5.70 23.25
N HIS A 160 -21.01 5.99 23.15
CA HIS A 160 -19.98 5.04 23.55
C HIS A 160 -20.04 4.74 25.06
N GLN A 161 -20.18 5.76 25.90
CA GLN A 161 -20.32 5.58 27.35
C GLN A 161 -21.58 4.78 27.72
N LEU A 162 -22.68 5.00 26.99
CA LEU A 162 -23.92 4.23 27.15
C LEU A 162 -23.75 2.77 26.72
N LEU A 163 -23.09 2.50 25.57
CA LEU A 163 -22.79 1.14 25.12
C LEU A 163 -21.98 0.37 26.19
N GLN A 164 -20.90 0.99 26.68
CA GLN A 164 -20.08 0.42 27.76
C GLN A 164 -20.87 0.19 29.06
N SER A 165 -21.90 0.99 29.32
CA SER A 165 -22.76 0.79 30.50
C SER A 165 -23.70 -0.40 30.36
N PHE A 166 -24.13 -0.74 29.14
CA PHE A 166 -24.89 -1.97 28.86
C PHE A 166 -24.00 -3.21 28.91
N ASP A 167 -22.78 -3.15 28.38
CA ASP A 167 -21.83 -4.27 28.41
C ASP A 167 -21.36 -4.61 29.84
N ARG A 168 -21.24 -3.61 30.73
CA ARG A 168 -20.96 -3.82 32.16
C ARG A 168 -22.12 -4.46 32.93
N GLY A 169 -23.33 -4.50 32.36
CA GLY A 169 -24.54 -5.02 32.99
C GLY A 169 -24.90 -6.47 32.62
N GLN A 170 -24.18 -7.11 31.68
CA GLN A 170 -24.47 -8.49 31.27
C GLN A 170 -23.51 -9.50 31.93
N HIS A 171 -24.08 -10.37 32.77
CA HIS A 171 -23.44 -11.58 33.31
C HIS A 171 -23.13 -12.59 32.17
N PRO A 172 -22.19 -13.55 32.36
CA PRO A 172 -21.53 -14.26 31.25
C PRO A 172 -22.48 -15.26 30.60
N VAL A 173 -23.18 -14.81 29.56
CA VAL A 173 -23.75 -15.68 28.53
C VAL A 173 -22.64 -15.90 27.50
N GLU A 174 -22.48 -17.14 27.05
CA GLU A 174 -21.39 -17.64 26.21
C GLU A 174 -20.81 -16.60 25.22
N PRO A 175 -19.47 -16.51 25.09
CA PRO A 175 -18.85 -15.48 24.28
C PRO A 175 -19.20 -15.72 22.81
N VAL A 176 -20.17 -14.97 22.31
CA VAL A 176 -20.29 -14.68 20.88
C VAL A 176 -18.99 -13.96 20.49
N ARG A 177 -18.03 -14.74 20.00
CA ARG A 177 -16.65 -14.34 19.62
C ARG A 177 -16.59 -13.20 18.58
N GLN A 178 -17.73 -12.65 18.13
CA GLN A 178 -17.83 -11.60 17.12
C GLN A 178 -17.99 -10.17 17.68
N VAL A 179 -18.35 -9.97 18.95
CA VAL A 179 -18.75 -8.62 19.42
C VAL A 179 -17.57 -7.76 19.93
N THR A 180 -16.53 -8.34 20.53
CA THR A 180 -15.38 -7.58 21.06
C THR A 180 -14.48 -6.96 19.98
N GLY A 181 -14.56 -7.47 18.74
CA GLY A 181 -13.84 -6.93 17.58
C GLY A 181 -14.26 -5.49 17.21
N VAL A 182 -15.54 -5.22 17.43
CA VAL A 182 -16.21 -4.01 16.98
C VAL A 182 -15.89 -2.83 17.92
N ASP A 183 -15.74 -3.07 19.22
CA ASP A 183 -15.45 -2.03 20.21
C ASP A 183 -14.07 -1.40 20.06
N ASN A 184 -13.03 -2.20 19.78
CA ASN A 184 -11.69 -1.67 19.50
C ASN A 184 -11.62 -0.94 18.16
N LEU A 185 -12.36 -1.42 17.14
CA LEU A 185 -12.52 -0.70 15.87
C LEU A 185 -13.19 0.66 16.10
N TYR A 186 -14.22 0.72 16.95
CA TYR A 186 -14.84 1.98 17.36
C TYR A 186 -13.85 2.87 18.12
N GLN A 187 -13.13 2.38 19.13
CA GLN A 187 -12.16 3.17 19.89
C GLN A 187 -11.05 3.76 19.01
N ARG A 188 -10.52 2.99 18.04
CA ARG A 188 -9.58 3.49 17.04
C ARG A 188 -10.22 4.56 16.17
N ALA A 189 -11.41 4.30 15.60
CA ALA A 189 -12.14 5.29 14.81
C ALA A 189 -12.40 6.59 15.60
N PHE A 190 -12.73 6.49 16.89
CA PHE A 190 -12.89 7.62 17.80
C PHE A 190 -11.58 8.40 18.04
N GLY A 191 -10.46 7.71 18.24
CA GLY A 191 -9.13 8.32 18.36
C GLY A 191 -8.72 9.08 17.11
N LEU A 192 -8.99 8.51 15.92
CA LEU A 192 -8.74 9.15 14.62
C LEU A 192 -9.58 10.41 14.42
N LEU A 193 -10.85 10.36 14.82
CA LEU A 193 -11.76 11.50 14.73
C LEU A 193 -11.45 12.60 15.77
N GLY A 194 -10.85 12.25 16.90
CA GLY A 194 -10.55 13.16 18.00
C GLY A 194 -9.32 14.04 17.77
N SER A 195 -8.32 13.56 17.03
CA SER A 195 -7.08 14.29 16.77
C SER A 195 -7.19 15.18 15.52
N ALA A 196 -7.14 16.51 15.71
CA ALA A 196 -7.12 17.46 14.61
C ALA A 196 -5.94 17.22 13.65
N ARG A 197 -4.77 16.86 14.20
CA ARG A 197 -3.56 16.52 13.43
C ARG A 197 -3.78 15.28 12.56
N THR A 198 -4.38 14.24 13.11
CA THR A 198 -4.66 12.98 12.38
C THR A 198 -5.65 13.22 11.25
N ARG A 199 -6.73 13.97 11.50
CA ARG A 199 -7.70 14.33 10.44
C ARG A 199 -7.05 15.15 9.34
N ALA A 200 -6.22 16.13 9.69
CA ALA A 200 -5.52 16.96 8.72
C ALA A 200 -4.62 16.13 7.81
N ALA A 201 -4.01 15.04 8.28
CA ALA A 201 -3.15 14.17 7.47
C ALA A 201 -3.87 13.63 6.21
N PHE A 202 -5.18 13.40 6.28
CA PHE A 202 -5.98 12.88 5.16
C PHE A 202 -6.49 13.98 4.19
N GLN A 203 -6.28 15.26 4.51
CA GLN A 203 -6.70 16.40 3.70
C GLN A 203 -5.61 16.79 2.69
N ILE A 204 -5.52 16.03 1.60
CA ILE A 204 -4.51 16.25 0.54
C ILE A 204 -4.74 17.55 -0.24
N ASP A 205 -5.96 18.08 -0.23
CA ASP A 205 -6.36 19.34 -0.84
C ASP A 205 -5.74 20.58 -0.17
N THR A 206 -5.24 20.43 1.07
CA THR A 206 -4.48 21.48 1.75
C THR A 206 -3.07 21.67 1.20
N GLU A 207 -2.58 20.74 0.38
CA GLU A 207 -1.28 20.84 -0.28
C GLU A 207 -1.35 21.76 -1.50
N SER A 208 -0.27 22.51 -1.74
CA SER A 208 -0.21 23.43 -2.88
C SER A 208 -0.34 22.68 -4.21
N ASP A 209 -0.95 23.33 -5.20
CA ASP A 209 -1.10 22.74 -6.53
C ASP A 209 0.24 22.40 -7.16
N SER A 210 1.25 23.25 -6.98
CA SER A 210 2.62 22.97 -7.41
C SER A 210 3.15 21.65 -6.83
N LEU A 211 2.93 21.39 -5.52
CA LEU A 211 3.38 20.14 -4.92
C LEU A 211 2.64 18.94 -5.50
N ARG A 212 1.31 19.05 -5.62
CA ARG A 212 0.46 18.00 -6.19
C ARG A 212 0.83 17.70 -7.63
N ASP A 213 1.21 18.72 -8.40
CA ASP A 213 1.71 18.59 -9.76
C ASP A 213 3.06 17.89 -9.79
N ARG A 214 4.00 18.19 -8.88
CA ARG A 214 5.30 17.47 -8.83
C ARG A 214 5.10 15.96 -8.71
N TYR A 215 4.25 15.52 -7.78
CA TYR A 215 3.90 14.10 -7.62
C TYR A 215 3.17 13.50 -8.84
N GLY A 216 2.54 14.34 -9.66
CA GLY A 216 1.71 13.95 -10.79
C GLY A 216 0.23 13.80 -10.41
N ARG A 217 -0.66 14.37 -11.24
CA ARG A 217 -2.13 14.34 -11.07
C ARG A 217 -2.75 13.00 -11.51
N HIS A 218 -2.10 11.91 -11.16
CA HIS A 218 -2.62 10.55 -11.34
C HIS A 218 -2.70 9.87 -9.97
N ARG A 219 -3.56 8.85 -9.87
CA ARG A 219 -3.86 8.13 -8.63
C ARG A 219 -2.61 7.76 -7.82
N PHE A 220 -1.60 7.17 -8.48
CA PHE A 220 -0.38 6.73 -7.80
C PHE A 220 0.39 7.90 -7.15
N GLY A 221 0.59 8.99 -7.87
CA GLY A 221 1.31 10.17 -7.38
C GLY A 221 0.58 10.82 -6.20
N GLN A 222 -0.74 10.99 -6.32
CA GLN A 222 -1.55 11.55 -5.24
C GLN A 222 -1.62 10.61 -4.02
N THR A 223 -1.56 9.29 -4.24
CA THR A 223 -1.48 8.29 -3.17
C THR A 223 -0.15 8.37 -2.43
N LEU A 224 0.97 8.56 -3.13
CA LEU A 224 2.27 8.79 -2.49
C LEU A 224 2.32 10.12 -1.73
N LEU A 225 1.66 11.16 -2.24
CA LEU A 225 1.53 12.42 -1.50
C LEU A 225 0.74 12.25 -0.19
N LEU A 226 -0.39 11.52 -0.22
CA LEU A 226 -1.10 11.13 1.00
C LEU A 226 -0.22 10.29 1.93
N THR A 227 0.53 9.34 1.38
CA THR A 227 1.49 8.52 2.14
C THR A 227 2.48 9.40 2.90
N ARG A 228 3.04 10.44 2.26
CA ARG A 228 3.96 11.37 2.93
C ARG A 228 3.30 12.05 4.12
N ARG A 229 2.06 12.53 3.99
CA ARG A 229 1.31 13.14 5.11
C ARG A 229 1.07 12.16 6.26
N LEU A 230 0.84 10.89 5.95
CA LEU A 230 0.70 9.84 6.96
C LEU A 230 2.02 9.54 7.69
N VAL A 231 3.15 9.60 6.98
CA VAL A 231 4.48 9.51 7.59
C VAL A 231 4.70 10.67 8.58
N GLU A 232 4.33 11.90 8.21
CA GLU A 232 4.48 13.10 9.07
C GLU A 232 3.69 13.05 10.39
N VAL A 233 2.58 12.31 10.41
CA VAL A 233 1.79 12.10 11.64
C VAL A 233 2.15 10.80 12.37
N GLY A 234 3.15 10.07 11.88
CA GLY A 234 3.72 8.91 12.56
C GLY A 234 2.91 7.63 12.42
N VAL A 235 2.28 7.40 11.25
CA VAL A 235 1.70 6.08 10.94
C VAL A 235 2.85 5.06 10.80
N PRO A 236 2.89 3.99 11.62
CA PRO A 236 4.05 3.09 11.68
C PRO A 236 4.27 2.26 10.42
N LEU A 237 3.18 1.76 9.81
CA LEU A 237 3.26 1.00 8.57
C LEU A 237 2.20 1.48 7.57
N ILE A 238 2.65 1.92 6.40
CA ILE A 238 1.78 2.30 5.29
C ILE A 238 2.06 1.38 4.11
N THR A 239 1.07 0.61 3.70
CA THR A 239 1.14 -0.22 2.48
C THR A 239 0.43 0.51 1.35
N VAL A 240 1.12 0.70 0.22
CA VAL A 240 0.54 1.29 -0.98
C VAL A 240 0.31 0.21 -2.02
N ASN A 241 -0.96 -0.13 -2.25
CA ASN A 241 -1.36 -1.02 -3.33
C ASN A 241 -1.50 -0.20 -4.61
N TRP A 242 -0.64 -0.48 -5.57
CA TRP A 242 -0.64 0.21 -6.85
C TRP A 242 -1.94 -0.03 -7.65
N ALA A 243 -2.39 -1.29 -7.69
CA ALA A 243 -3.40 -1.75 -8.63
C ALA A 243 -4.44 -2.66 -7.98
N LYS A 244 -5.66 -2.64 -8.53
CA LYS A 244 -6.69 -3.62 -8.17
C LYS A 244 -6.40 -4.96 -8.84
N GLN A 245 -5.96 -4.96 -10.10
CA GLN A 245 -5.71 -6.16 -10.88
C GLN A 245 -4.29 -6.15 -11.43
N ASN A 246 -3.67 -7.33 -11.44
CA ASN A 246 -2.35 -7.57 -12.06
C ASN A 246 -2.36 -7.18 -13.55
N ARG A 247 -3.38 -7.64 -14.29
CA ARG A 247 -3.50 -7.47 -15.74
C ARG A 247 -3.73 -6.04 -16.20
N ASP A 248 -4.19 -5.16 -15.30
CA ASP A 248 -4.37 -3.74 -15.59
C ASP A 248 -3.06 -2.98 -15.51
N GLN A 249 -2.01 -3.58 -14.93
CA GLN A 249 -0.79 -2.86 -14.59
C GLN A 249 0.49 -3.64 -14.96
N TRP A 250 1.25 -4.11 -13.96
CA TRP A 250 2.64 -4.58 -14.11
C TRP A 250 2.79 -6.01 -14.66
N ASP A 251 1.69 -6.75 -14.84
CA ASP A 251 1.67 -8.09 -15.43
C ASP A 251 1.36 -8.03 -16.94
N THR A 252 2.39 -7.72 -17.74
CA THR A 252 2.24 -7.40 -19.17
C THR A 252 2.48 -8.61 -20.08
N HIS A 253 1.42 -9.35 -20.39
CA HIS A 253 1.47 -10.53 -21.27
C HIS A 253 1.56 -10.22 -22.78
N ALA A 254 1.35 -8.96 -23.16
CA ALA A 254 1.48 -8.47 -24.53
C ALA A 254 1.82 -6.97 -24.52
N LYS A 255 2.41 -6.47 -25.62
CA LYS A 255 2.76 -5.04 -25.81
C LYS A 255 3.48 -4.45 -24.59
N ASN A 256 4.42 -5.20 -24.01
CA ASN A 256 5.15 -4.83 -22.79
C ASN A 256 5.77 -3.44 -22.91
N TYR A 257 6.45 -3.15 -24.02
CA TYR A 257 7.19 -1.90 -24.13
C TYR A 257 6.33 -0.64 -24.28
N PRO A 258 5.33 -0.57 -25.19
CA PRO A 258 4.38 0.54 -25.19
C PRO A 258 3.71 0.72 -23.83
N ARG A 259 3.26 -0.38 -23.22
CA ARG A 259 2.60 -0.33 -21.92
C ARG A 259 3.51 0.23 -20.81
N LEU A 260 4.76 -0.21 -20.78
CA LEU A 260 5.75 0.31 -19.84
C LEU A 260 6.02 1.79 -20.08
N LYS A 261 6.43 2.18 -21.30
CA LYS A 261 6.89 3.55 -21.57
C LYS A 261 5.76 4.59 -21.60
N ASP A 262 4.56 4.21 -22.02
CA ASP A 262 3.45 5.13 -22.22
C ASP A 262 2.48 5.17 -21.02
N THR A 263 2.47 4.15 -20.16
CA THR A 263 1.46 4.01 -19.10
C THR A 263 2.01 3.74 -17.70
N LEU A 264 3.03 2.90 -17.55
CA LEU A 264 3.46 2.43 -16.22
C LEU A 264 4.67 3.17 -15.67
N LEU A 265 5.73 3.32 -16.47
CA LEU A 265 6.98 3.96 -16.07
C LEU A 265 6.82 5.48 -15.84
N PRO A 266 6.08 6.26 -16.64
CA PRO A 266 5.92 7.69 -16.38
C PRO A 266 5.34 8.04 -14.99
N PRO A 267 4.20 7.46 -14.55
CA PRO A 267 3.69 7.74 -13.21
C PRO A 267 4.58 7.17 -12.09
N PHE A 268 5.28 6.06 -12.35
CA PHE A 268 6.28 5.50 -11.42
C PHE A 268 7.44 6.46 -11.21
N ASP A 269 8.08 6.86 -12.32
CA ASP A 269 9.28 7.67 -12.31
C ASP A 269 9.01 9.00 -11.62
N ARG A 270 7.92 9.67 -11.99
CA ARG A 270 7.54 10.95 -11.42
C ARG A 270 7.10 10.83 -9.96
N GLY A 271 6.21 9.89 -9.66
CA GLY A 271 5.62 9.75 -8.33
C GLY A 271 6.64 9.34 -7.28
N LEU A 272 7.37 8.25 -7.52
CA LEU A 272 8.30 7.69 -6.53
C LEU A 272 9.53 8.56 -6.33
N SER A 273 10.12 9.12 -7.40
CA SER A 273 11.27 10.02 -7.25
C SER A 273 10.91 11.29 -6.47
N THR A 274 9.72 11.85 -6.71
CA THR A 274 9.20 13.01 -5.98
C THR A 274 8.97 12.64 -4.51
N PHE A 275 8.36 11.49 -4.24
CA PHE A 275 8.12 11.01 -2.88
C PHE A 275 9.42 10.87 -2.09
N LEU A 276 10.42 10.19 -2.65
CA LEU A 276 11.73 10.01 -2.00
C LEU A 276 12.42 11.36 -1.76
N SER A 277 12.39 12.26 -2.74
CA SER A 277 12.96 13.60 -2.61
C SER A 277 12.24 14.44 -1.55
N ASP A 278 10.91 14.37 -1.48
CA ASP A 278 10.09 15.09 -0.50
C ASP A 278 10.36 14.56 0.92
N LEU A 279 10.46 13.23 1.09
CA LEU A 279 10.85 12.65 2.38
C LEU A 279 12.28 13.06 2.78
N LYS A 280 13.25 13.05 1.87
CA LYS A 280 14.63 13.50 2.16
C LYS A 280 14.67 14.96 2.56
N ASN A 281 14.02 15.84 1.80
CA ASN A 281 14.01 17.28 2.05
C ASN A 281 13.35 17.64 3.40
N ARG A 282 12.48 16.77 3.91
CA ARG A 282 11.82 16.91 5.22
C ARG A 282 12.54 16.18 6.35
N GLY A 283 13.66 15.49 6.08
CA GLY A 283 14.37 14.66 7.05
C GLY A 283 13.61 13.39 7.47
N LEU A 284 12.55 13.01 6.74
CA LEU A 284 11.73 11.86 7.08
C LEU A 284 12.38 10.53 6.68
N LEU A 285 13.25 10.52 5.66
CA LEU A 285 13.98 9.31 5.26
C LEU A 285 14.93 8.81 6.36
N ASP A 286 15.38 9.66 7.28
CA ASP A 286 16.27 9.26 8.37
C ASP A 286 15.58 8.31 9.38
N SER A 287 14.24 8.30 9.38
CA SER A 287 13.41 7.47 10.26
C SER A 287 12.42 6.57 9.52
N THR A 288 12.37 6.64 8.17
CA THR A 288 11.38 5.95 7.35
C THR A 288 12.07 5.05 6.33
N LEU A 289 11.82 3.74 6.43
CA LEU A 289 12.21 2.78 5.40
C LEU A 289 11.13 2.71 4.31
N VAL A 290 11.51 3.00 3.07
CA VAL A 290 10.64 2.82 1.90
C VAL A 290 11.02 1.55 1.17
N VAL A 291 10.07 0.62 1.04
CA VAL A 291 10.24 -0.63 0.30
C VAL A 291 9.34 -0.61 -0.93
N CYS A 292 9.95 -0.65 -2.12
CA CYS A 292 9.25 -0.82 -3.39
C CYS A 292 9.51 -2.23 -3.92
N VAL A 293 8.49 -3.08 -3.88
CA VAL A 293 8.63 -4.52 -4.16
C VAL A 293 7.39 -5.03 -4.91
N GLY A 294 7.60 -6.03 -5.77
CA GLY A 294 6.54 -6.84 -6.38
C GLY A 294 6.66 -8.28 -5.91
N GLU A 295 5.61 -9.07 -6.13
CA GLU A 295 5.53 -10.46 -5.69
C GLU A 295 6.58 -11.34 -6.36
N PHE A 296 6.73 -11.26 -7.69
CA PHE A 296 7.77 -11.95 -8.45
C PHE A 296 8.12 -11.22 -9.74
N GLY A 297 9.18 -11.68 -10.41
CA GLY A 297 9.51 -11.30 -11.78
C GLY A 297 8.99 -12.30 -12.80
N ARG A 298 8.69 -11.82 -14.02
CA ARG A 298 8.38 -12.68 -15.17
C ARG A 298 9.66 -13.26 -15.78
N THR A 299 9.48 -14.27 -16.63
CA THR A 299 10.61 -14.89 -17.34
C THR A 299 11.35 -13.86 -18.21
N PRO A 300 12.65 -14.04 -18.48
CA PRO A 300 13.40 -13.05 -19.24
C PRO A 300 13.11 -13.11 -20.75
N TRP A 301 12.31 -14.07 -21.22
CA TRP A 301 12.00 -14.29 -22.64
C TRP A 301 10.87 -13.37 -23.11
N ILE A 302 11.03 -12.83 -24.31
CA ILE A 302 9.98 -12.05 -24.98
C ILE A 302 9.13 -13.02 -25.80
N ASN A 303 7.82 -13.03 -25.56
CA ASN A 303 6.89 -13.87 -26.32
C ASN A 303 6.55 -13.25 -27.69
N LYS A 304 5.82 -13.99 -28.54
CA LYS A 304 5.40 -13.54 -29.88
C LYS A 304 4.55 -12.26 -29.89
N ASP A 305 3.89 -11.95 -28.77
CA ASP A 305 3.01 -10.79 -28.60
C ASP A 305 3.75 -9.60 -27.93
N ALA A 306 5.08 -9.67 -27.88
CA ALA A 306 5.96 -8.72 -27.21
C ALA A 306 5.63 -8.53 -25.71
N GLY A 307 5.15 -9.58 -25.05
CA GLY A 307 4.94 -9.66 -23.61
C GLY A 307 6.04 -10.43 -22.87
N ARG A 308 5.95 -10.42 -21.54
CA ARG A 308 6.85 -11.15 -20.62
C ARG A 308 6.05 -11.97 -19.62
#